data_AF-A0A9E5YLY8-F1
#
_entry.id   AF-A0A9E5YLY8-F1
#
_cell.length_a   1.000
_cell.length_b   1.000
_cell.length_c   1.000
_cell.angle_alpha   90.00
_cell.angle_beta   90.00
_cell.angle_gamma   90.00
#
_symmetry.space_group_name_H-M   'P 1'
#
loop_
_entity.id
_entity.type
_entity.pdbx_description
1 polymer ?
#
loop_
_entity_poly.entity_id
_entity_poly.type
_entity_poly.pdbx_seq_one_letter_code
_entity_poly.pdbx_strand_id
1 'polypeptide(L)'
;MSNTAEILIYKNPEGDIKIDVRLDDETVWLTQKLMAQLFQVKPQNITMHLKNIYLEGELNQEATCKKFLQVQPEGGRKVERKQNFYNLDAIISVGYRIKSQIATQFRIWATQRLKEYIVKGFALNDERFKSGHSMNYFNELQGGKLAGTGDGHQGITGHYVR
;
A
#
# COMPACT_ATOMS: atom_id res chain seq x y z
N MET A 1 -10.91 11.53 -7.95
CA MET A 1 -10.45 10.70 -9.08
C MET A 1 -9.87 9.41 -8.51
N SER A 2 -10.28 8.21 -8.96
CA SER A 2 -9.69 6.97 -8.44
C SER A 2 -8.33 6.74 -9.08
N ASN A 3 -7.26 6.82 -8.29
CA ASN A 3 -5.91 6.54 -8.76
C ASN A 3 -5.73 5.01 -8.81
N THR A 4 -6.19 4.40 -9.90
CA THR A 4 -5.93 2.98 -10.19
C THR A 4 -4.53 2.90 -10.75
N ALA A 5 -3.60 2.30 -10.01
CA ALA A 5 -2.22 2.12 -10.43
C ALA A 5 -1.98 0.63 -10.67
N GLU A 6 -1.38 0.26 -11.79
CA GLU A 6 -0.80 -1.07 -11.95
C GLU A 6 0.44 -1.15 -11.04
N ILE A 7 0.29 -1.80 -9.89
CA ILE A 7 1.43 -2.06 -9.00
C ILE A 7 1.63 -3.55 -8.94
N LEU A 8 2.85 -3.95 -9.27
CA LEU A 8 3.33 -5.30 -9.00
C LEU A 8 3.44 -5.47 -7.48
N ILE A 9 2.42 -6.05 -6.85
CA ILE A 9 2.47 -6.39 -5.42
C ILE A 9 3.47 -7.53 -5.19
N TYR A 10 3.55 -8.48 -6.12
CA TYR A 10 4.35 -9.67 -5.95
C TYR A 10 4.77 -10.29 -7.29
N LYS A 11 6.07 -10.55 -7.45
CA LYS A 11 6.65 -11.25 -8.59
C LYS A 11 6.96 -12.68 -8.18
N ASN A 12 6.40 -13.67 -8.88
CA ASN A 12 6.76 -15.07 -8.65
C ASN A 12 8.00 -15.43 -9.52
N PRO A 13 8.73 -16.51 -9.20
CA PRO A 13 9.90 -16.93 -9.98
C PRO A 13 9.60 -17.40 -11.42
N GLU A 14 8.35 -17.78 -11.71
CA GLU A 14 7.87 -18.34 -12.98
C GLU A 14 7.13 -17.31 -13.88
N GLY A 15 6.96 -16.06 -13.43
CA GLY A 15 6.22 -15.01 -14.13
C GLY A 15 5.67 -13.90 -13.23
N ASP A 16 5.39 -12.74 -13.85
CA ASP A 16 4.84 -11.57 -13.16
C ASP A 16 3.33 -11.77 -12.91
N ILE A 17 2.91 -12.00 -11.66
CA ILE A 17 1.49 -11.87 -11.29
C ILE A 17 1.20 -10.37 -11.20
N LYS A 18 0.75 -9.79 -12.31
CA LYS A 18 0.27 -8.40 -12.36
C LYS A 18 -1.18 -8.36 -11.91
N ILE A 19 -1.44 -7.67 -10.80
CA ILE A 19 -2.79 -7.39 -10.32
C ILE A 19 -2.99 -5.88 -10.31
N ASP A 20 -4.15 -5.44 -10.80
CA ASP A 20 -4.56 -4.05 -10.69
C ASP A 20 -4.86 -3.74 -9.25
N VAL A 21 -4.14 -2.77 -8.69
CA VAL A 21 -4.31 -2.39 -7.29
C VAL A 21 -4.91 -1.01 -7.22
N ARG A 22 -5.64 -0.77 -6.15
CA ARG A 22 -6.02 0.58 -5.78
C ARG A 22 -5.07 1.09 -4.70
N LEU A 23 -4.51 2.27 -4.92
CA LEU A 23 -3.82 3.03 -3.88
C LEU A 23 -4.77 4.09 -3.32
N ASP A 24 -4.92 4.11 -2.00
CA ASP A 24 -5.76 5.06 -1.27
C ASP A 24 -5.26 5.09 0.18
N ASP A 25 -5.15 6.28 0.78
CA ASP A 25 -4.67 6.47 2.16
C ASP A 25 -3.31 5.77 2.44
N GLU A 26 -2.35 5.94 1.53
CA GLU A 26 -0.98 5.37 1.60
C GLU A 26 -0.88 3.84 1.68
N THR A 27 -1.98 3.12 1.51
CA THR A 27 -2.01 1.65 1.47
C THR A 27 -2.52 1.13 0.14
N VAL A 28 -2.26 -0.16 -0.11
CA VAL A 28 -2.88 -0.93 -1.18
C VAL A 28 -4.20 -1.51 -0.73
N TRP A 29 -5.14 -1.57 -1.67
CA TRP A 29 -6.49 -2.10 -1.49
C TRP A 29 -6.79 -3.13 -2.58
N LEU A 30 -7.22 -4.33 -2.17
CA LEU A 30 -7.61 -5.40 -3.07
C LEU A 30 -9.03 -5.89 -2.78
N THR A 31 -9.68 -6.38 -3.82
CA THR A 31 -10.96 -7.08 -3.69
C THR A 31 -10.71 -8.55 -3.36
N GLN A 32 -11.72 -9.27 -2.83
CA GLN A 32 -11.59 -10.73 -2.61
C GLN A 32 -11.22 -11.48 -3.89
N LYS A 33 -11.72 -11.02 -5.05
CA LYS A 33 -11.38 -11.60 -6.36
C LYS A 33 -9.91 -11.41 -6.70
N LEU A 34 -9.35 -10.23 -6.45
CA LEU A 34 -7.93 -9.95 -6.70
C LEU A 34 -7.03 -10.71 -5.72
N MET A 35 -7.40 -10.80 -4.44
CA MET A 35 -6.69 -11.65 -3.47
C MET A 35 -6.72 -13.13 -3.88
N ALA A 36 -7.84 -13.61 -4.40
CA ALA A 36 -7.97 -14.98 -4.90
C ALA A 36 -7.03 -15.24 -6.09
N GLN A 37 -6.89 -14.28 -7.00
CA GLN A 37 -5.92 -14.34 -8.10
C GLN A 37 -4.47 -14.31 -7.59
N LEU A 38 -4.16 -13.39 -6.67
CA LEU A 38 -2.83 -13.24 -6.06
C LEU A 38 -2.35 -14.56 -5.43
N PHE A 39 -3.21 -15.23 -4.67
CA PHE A 39 -2.84 -16.45 -3.95
C PHE A 39 -3.18 -17.75 -4.70
N GLN A 40 -3.72 -17.64 -5.93
CA GLN A 40 -4.24 -18.74 -6.76
C GLN A 40 -5.16 -19.70 -5.99
N VAL A 41 -6.14 -19.13 -5.30
CA VAL A 41 -7.18 -19.86 -4.58
C VAL A 41 -8.56 -19.44 -5.07
N LYS A 42 -9.61 -20.14 -4.62
CA LYS A 42 -10.98 -19.74 -4.90
C LYS A 42 -11.38 -18.53 -4.02
N PRO A 43 -12.20 -17.59 -4.51
CA PRO A 43 -12.70 -16.45 -3.71
C PRO A 43 -13.37 -16.87 -2.39
N GLN A 44 -14.06 -18.02 -2.37
CA GLN A 44 -14.69 -18.56 -1.17
C GLN A 44 -13.67 -18.83 -0.06
N ASN A 45 -12.44 -19.22 -0.41
CA ASN A 45 -11.37 -19.43 0.56
C ASN A 45 -10.93 -18.10 1.20
N ILE A 46 -10.85 -17.03 0.40
CA ILE A 46 -10.58 -15.68 0.90
C ILE A 46 -11.69 -15.22 1.86
N THR A 47 -12.96 -15.42 1.49
CA THR A 47 -14.10 -15.10 2.35
C THR A 47 -14.04 -15.84 3.69
N MET A 48 -13.71 -17.14 3.66
CA MET A 48 -13.55 -17.94 4.87
C MET A 48 -12.41 -17.41 5.76
N HIS A 49 -11.23 -17.12 5.20
CA HIS A 49 -10.11 -16.58 5.97
C HIS A 49 -10.42 -15.21 6.57
N LEU A 50 -11.01 -14.28 5.81
CA LEU A 50 -11.42 -12.97 6.32
C LEU A 50 -12.43 -13.09 7.47
N LYS A 51 -13.42 -13.99 7.34
CA LYS A 51 -14.38 -14.25 8.41
C LYS A 51 -13.68 -14.70 9.69
N ASN A 52 -12.75 -15.64 9.58
CA ASN A 52 -12.03 -16.16 10.75
C ASN A 52 -11.10 -15.11 11.37
N ILE A 53 -10.40 -14.32 10.56
CA ILE A 53 -9.56 -13.20 11.02
C ILE A 53 -10.36 -12.23 11.91
N TYR A 54 -11.57 -11.86 11.49
CA TYR A 54 -12.42 -10.95 12.27
C TYR A 54 -13.04 -11.63 13.50
N LEU A 55 -13.44 -12.91 13.40
CA LEU A 55 -13.96 -13.66 14.54
C LEU A 55 -12.93 -13.87 15.64
N GLU A 56 -11.67 -14.07 15.27
CA GLU A 56 -10.56 -14.23 16.20
C GLU A 56 -10.07 -12.89 16.77
N GLY A 57 -10.59 -11.76 16.28
CA GLY A 57 -10.19 -10.43 16.72
C GLY A 57 -8.79 -10.02 16.28
N GLU A 58 -8.19 -10.70 15.29
CA GLU A 58 -6.86 -10.36 14.76
C GLU A 58 -6.87 -8.96 14.12
N LEU A 59 -7.93 -8.64 13.37
CA LEU A 59 -8.12 -7.35 12.71
C LEU A 59 -9.49 -6.75 13.03
N ASN A 60 -9.57 -5.43 13.02
CA ASN A 60 -10.83 -4.71 13.05
C ASN A 60 -11.37 -4.53 11.62
N GLN A 61 -12.55 -5.08 11.34
CA GLN A 61 -13.16 -5.04 10.02
C GLN A 61 -13.42 -3.62 9.50
N GLU A 62 -13.78 -2.66 10.35
CA GLU A 62 -14.03 -1.27 9.93
C GLU A 62 -12.74 -0.55 9.53
N ALA A 63 -11.61 -0.92 10.13
CA ALA A 63 -10.30 -0.36 9.80
C ALA A 63 -9.72 -0.99 8.52
N THR A 64 -10.01 -2.27 8.26
CA THR A 64 -9.36 -3.03 7.18
C THR A 64 -10.25 -3.29 5.96
N CYS A 65 -11.53 -2.89 5.98
CA CYS A 65 -12.48 -3.06 4.88
C CYS A 65 -13.19 -1.75 4.54
N LYS A 66 -13.09 -1.32 3.28
CA LYS A 66 -13.74 -0.10 2.77
C LYS A 66 -14.56 -0.41 1.53
N LYS A 67 -15.73 0.23 1.43
CA LYS A 67 -16.58 0.16 0.23
C LYS A 67 -16.14 1.24 -0.75
N PHE A 68 -15.74 0.83 -1.95
CA PHE A 68 -15.48 1.75 -3.04
C PHE A 68 -16.56 1.64 -4.10
N LEU A 69 -16.88 2.77 -4.74
CA LEU A 69 -17.70 2.78 -5.95
C LEU A 69 -16.87 2.28 -7.12
N GLN A 70 -17.35 1.25 -7.78
CA GLN A 70 -16.81 0.76 -9.03
C GLN A 70 -17.78 1.07 -10.15
N VAL A 71 -17.33 1.90 -11.10
CA VAL A 71 -18.07 2.22 -12.32
C VAL A 71 -17.71 1.15 -13.36
N GLN A 72 -18.71 0.43 -13.86
CA GLN A 72 -18.53 -0.48 -14.98
C GLN A 72 -19.47 -0.10 -16.13
N PRO A 73 -19.01 -0.20 -17.39
CA PRO A 73 -19.89 -0.07 -18.55
C PRO A 73 -20.67 -1.38 -18.75
N GLU A 74 -21.98 -1.36 -18.55
CA GLU A 74 -22.88 -2.48 -18.85
C GLU A 74 -23.89 -2.02 -19.91
N GLY A 75 -23.85 -2.61 -21.11
CA GLY A 75 -24.86 -2.37 -22.16
C GLY A 75 -25.03 -0.90 -22.60
N GLY A 76 -23.95 -0.11 -22.60
CA GLY A 76 -23.97 1.31 -22.94
C GLY A 76 -24.35 2.26 -21.80
N ARG A 77 -24.62 1.74 -20.59
CA ARG A 77 -24.87 2.54 -19.38
C ARG A 77 -23.73 2.38 -18.38
N LYS A 78 -23.41 3.46 -17.66
CA LYS A 78 -22.51 3.41 -16.51
C LYS A 78 -23.31 2.92 -15.30
N VAL A 79 -22.92 1.77 -14.77
CA VAL A 79 -23.52 1.20 -13.55
C VAL A 79 -22.51 1.34 -12.42
N GLU A 80 -22.95 1.93 -11.32
CA GLU A 80 -22.16 2.06 -10.10
C GLU A 80 -22.51 0.93 -9.12
N ARG A 81 -21.52 0.13 -8.73
CA ARG A 81 -21.68 -0.86 -7.67
C ARG A 81 -20.74 -0.54 -6.52
N LYS A 82 -21.25 -0.66 -5.29
CA LYS A 82 -20.41 -0.64 -4.09
C LYS A 82 -19.75 -2.00 -3.94
N GLN A 83 -18.43 -2.03 -3.94
CA GLN A 83 -17.65 -3.25 -3.77
C GLN A 83 -16.71 -3.10 -2.57
N ASN A 84 -16.58 -4.18 -1.79
CA ASN A 84 -15.67 -4.23 -0.64
C ASN A 84 -14.22 -4.42 -1.13
N PHE A 85 -13.33 -3.61 -0.59
CA PHE A 85 -11.88 -3.74 -0.73
C PHE A 85 -11.26 -3.89 0.65
N TYR A 86 -10.12 -4.55 0.69
CA TYR A 86 -9.39 -4.91 1.89
C TYR A 86 -7.97 -4.36 1.80
N ASN A 87 -7.51 -3.75 2.88
CA ASN A 87 -6.21 -3.08 2.94
C ASN A 87 -5.04 -4.07 3.01
N LEU A 88 -3.81 -3.56 3.09
CA LEU A 88 -2.60 -4.36 3.16
C LEU A 88 -2.58 -5.33 4.35
N ASP A 89 -3.07 -4.92 5.52
CA ASP A 89 -3.11 -5.77 6.72
C ASP A 89 -3.95 -7.02 6.48
N ALA A 90 -5.15 -6.85 5.93
CA ALA A 90 -6.03 -7.96 5.58
C ALA A 90 -5.41 -8.87 4.51
N ILE A 91 -4.72 -8.30 3.51
CA ILE A 91 -4.02 -9.07 2.46
C ILE A 91 -2.91 -9.92 3.07
N ILE A 92 -2.11 -9.33 3.99
CA ILE A 92 -1.03 -10.02 4.69
C ILE A 92 -1.60 -11.14 5.55
N SER A 93 -2.57 -10.87 6.43
CA SER A 93 -3.18 -11.88 7.31
C SER A 93 -3.76 -13.05 6.52
N VAL A 94 -4.47 -12.79 5.42
CA VAL A 94 -4.96 -13.84 4.52
C VAL A 94 -3.80 -14.63 3.90
N GLY A 95 -2.77 -13.95 3.42
CA GLY A 95 -1.57 -14.58 2.85
C GLY A 95 -0.85 -15.51 3.84
N TYR A 96 -0.85 -15.18 5.14
CA TYR A 96 -0.27 -16.05 6.17
C TYR A 96 -1.13 -17.28 6.49
N ARG A 97 -2.45 -17.22 6.30
CA ARG A 97 -3.38 -18.33 6.58
C ARG A 97 -3.55 -19.30 5.40
N ILE A 98 -3.17 -18.91 4.18
CA ILE A 98 -3.28 -19.77 2.99
C ILE A 98 -2.10 -20.74 2.91
N LYS A 99 -2.42 -22.04 2.74
CA LYS A 99 -1.45 -23.10 2.45
C LYS A 99 -1.31 -23.32 0.94
N SER A 100 -0.47 -22.53 0.28
CA SER A 100 -0.08 -22.73 -1.13
C SER A 100 1.39 -22.33 -1.35
N GLN A 101 1.99 -22.81 -2.44
CA GLN A 101 3.37 -22.43 -2.80
C GLN A 101 3.49 -20.91 -3.00
N ILE A 102 2.50 -20.30 -3.65
CA ILE A 102 2.48 -18.85 -3.91
C ILE A 102 2.33 -18.07 -2.61
N ALA A 103 1.48 -18.51 -1.68
CA ALA A 103 1.38 -17.89 -0.36
C ALA A 103 2.70 -18.02 0.43
N THR A 104 3.41 -19.15 0.30
CA THR A 104 4.76 -19.31 0.88
C THR A 104 5.74 -18.31 0.31
N GLN A 105 5.77 -18.15 -1.02
CA GLN A 105 6.68 -17.19 -1.65
C GLN A 105 6.32 -15.75 -1.32
N PHE A 106 5.03 -15.41 -1.22
CA PHE A 106 4.57 -14.12 -0.72
C PHE A 106 5.08 -13.84 0.69
N ARG A 107 4.99 -14.82 1.61
CA ARG A 107 5.53 -14.70 2.98
C ARG A 107 7.04 -14.50 3.00
N ILE A 108 7.78 -15.24 2.17
CA ILE A 108 9.24 -15.08 2.02
C ILE A 108 9.57 -13.65 1.58
N TRP A 109 8.90 -13.16 0.54
CA TRP A 109 9.07 -11.80 0.03
C TRP A 109 8.73 -10.74 1.10
N ALA A 110 7.58 -10.85 1.77
CA ALA A 110 7.15 -9.90 2.80
C ALA A 110 8.15 -9.86 3.97
N THR A 111 8.64 -11.02 4.39
CA THR A 111 9.64 -11.13 5.46
C THR A 111 10.98 -10.51 5.03
N GLN A 112 11.40 -10.70 3.78
CA GLN A 112 12.61 -10.07 3.25
C GLN A 112 12.50 -8.55 3.21
N ARG A 113 11.36 -8.01 2.74
CA ARG A 113 11.10 -6.56 2.73
C ARG A 113 11.10 -5.96 4.14
N LEU A 114 10.47 -6.63 5.09
CA LEU A 114 10.47 -6.22 6.49
C LEU A 114 11.90 -6.24 7.06
N LYS A 115 12.67 -7.29 6.79
CA LYS A 115 14.08 -7.40 7.23
C LYS A 115 14.94 -6.29 6.62
N GLU A 116 14.78 -6.00 5.33
CA GLU A 116 15.48 -4.91 4.66
C GLU A 116 15.17 -3.57 5.33
N TYR A 117 13.89 -3.29 5.60
CA TYR A 117 13.47 -2.08 6.29
C TYR A 117 14.08 -1.96 7.70
N ILE A 118 14.02 -3.03 8.50
CA ILE A 118 14.57 -3.04 9.87
C ILE A 118 16.09 -2.86 9.87
N VAL A 119 16.81 -3.53 8.97
CA VAL A 119 18.28 -3.52 8.95
C VAL A 119 18.85 -2.25 8.31
N LYS A 120 18.21 -1.74 7.24
CA LYS A 120 18.74 -0.62 6.44
C LYS A 120 18.07 0.72 6.78
N GLY A 121 16.95 0.72 7.48
CA GLY A 121 16.12 1.90 7.74
C GLY A 121 15.22 2.31 6.56
N PHE A 122 15.27 1.59 5.45
CA PHE A 122 14.43 1.81 4.26
C PHE A 122 14.30 0.52 3.44
N ALA A 123 13.15 0.33 2.78
CA ALA A 123 12.95 -0.73 1.79
C ALA A 123 13.10 -0.13 0.38
N LEU A 124 14.12 -0.57 -0.37
CA LEU A 124 14.29 -0.18 -1.77
C LEU A 124 13.38 -1.03 -2.66
N ASN A 125 12.59 -0.37 -3.51
CA ASN A 125 11.95 -1.00 -4.64
C ASN A 125 12.69 -0.57 -5.92
N ASP A 126 13.59 -1.43 -6.41
CA ASP A 126 14.51 -1.11 -7.51
C ASP A 126 13.80 -0.70 -8.81
N GLU A 127 12.58 -1.22 -9.07
CA GLU A 127 11.78 -0.84 -10.25
C GLU A 127 11.13 0.54 -10.08
N ARG A 128 10.67 0.89 -8.87
CA ARG A 128 10.19 2.25 -8.55
C ARG A 128 11.30 3.29 -8.43
N PHE A 129 12.51 2.86 -8.08
CA PHE A 129 13.69 3.73 -8.06
C PHE A 129 14.04 4.19 -9.48
N LYS A 130 13.93 3.29 -10.45
CA LYS A 130 14.18 3.59 -11.87
C LYS A 130 13.08 4.41 -12.55
N SER A 131 11.84 4.36 -12.06
CA SER A 131 10.69 5.04 -12.69
C SER A 131 10.40 6.47 -12.20
N GLY A 132 11.33 7.12 -11.49
CA GLY A 132 11.31 8.55 -11.17
C GLY A 132 10.24 9.04 -10.17
N HIS A 133 9.19 8.25 -9.92
CA HIS A 133 8.12 8.60 -8.98
C HIS A 133 8.54 8.52 -7.51
N SER A 134 9.62 7.80 -7.20
CA SER A 134 10.21 7.70 -5.85
C SER A 134 10.99 8.95 -5.43
N MET A 135 11.47 9.77 -6.37
CA MET A 135 12.25 10.96 -6.06
C MET A 135 11.42 12.01 -5.30
N ASN A 136 10.11 12.09 -5.57
CA ASN A 136 9.20 12.98 -4.88
C ASN A 136 9.02 12.61 -3.40
N TYR A 137 8.95 11.32 -3.09
CA TYR A 137 8.85 10.82 -1.71
C TYR A 137 10.14 11.10 -0.90
N PHE A 138 11.30 10.98 -1.55
CA PHE A 138 12.59 11.35 -0.92
C PHE A 138 12.73 12.87 -0.71
N ASN A 139 12.24 13.69 -1.64
CA ASN A 139 12.25 15.15 -1.50
C ASN A 139 11.36 15.61 -0.34
N GLU A 140 10.24 14.94 -0.09
CA GLU A 140 9.33 15.22 1.02
C GLU A 140 9.99 14.92 2.38
N LEU A 141 10.79 13.86 2.47
CA LEU A 141 11.59 13.54 3.67
C LEU A 141 12.75 14.51 3.92
N GLN A 142 13.30 15.16 2.88
CA GLN A 142 14.36 16.15 3.02
C GLN A 142 13.84 17.60 3.22
N GLY A 143 12.62 17.90 2.76
CA GLY A 143 12.02 19.23 2.88
C GLY A 143 11.51 19.60 4.28
N GLY A 144 11.32 18.61 5.17
CA GLY A 144 10.75 18.80 6.50
C GLY A 144 11.66 19.41 7.57
N LYS A 145 12.90 19.82 7.25
CA LYS A 145 13.88 20.29 8.26
C LYS A 145 14.29 21.76 8.21
N LEU A 146 13.62 22.62 7.41
CA LEU A 146 13.99 24.04 7.33
C LEU A 146 12.83 25.06 7.37
N ALA A 147 11.67 24.70 7.90
CA ALA A 147 10.58 25.67 8.13
C ALA A 147 10.37 25.90 9.63
N GLY A 148 11.21 26.74 10.25
CA GLY A 148 11.01 27.13 11.64
C GLY A 148 12.17 27.88 12.27
N THR A 149 12.40 29.13 11.84
CA THR A 149 12.84 30.27 12.69
C THR A 149 12.97 31.51 11.81
N GLY A 150 11.82 32.11 11.52
CA GLY A 150 11.75 33.51 11.11
C GLY A 150 11.06 34.26 12.24
N ASP A 151 11.83 34.86 13.12
CA ASP A 151 11.34 35.99 13.93
C ASP A 151 12.45 37.02 13.99
N GLY A 152 12.22 38.13 13.28
CA GLY A 152 13.13 39.26 13.24
C GLY A 152 12.78 40.24 14.34
N HIS A 153 13.79 40.75 15.05
CA HIS A 153 13.73 42.07 15.65
C HIS A 153 15.12 42.71 15.71
N GLN A 154 15.26 43.72 14.84
CA GLN A 154 15.90 45.02 15.02
C GLN A 154 17.38 45.10 15.44
N GLY A 155 18.15 45.72 14.55
CA GLY A 155 19.54 46.09 14.78
C GLY A 155 19.71 47.27 15.73
N ILE A 156 20.90 47.33 16.29
CA ILE A 156 21.46 48.51 16.95
C ILE A 156 22.79 48.85 16.29
N THR A 157 22.81 50.05 15.73
CA THR A 157 23.91 50.74 15.07
C THR A 157 24.96 51.19 16.11
N GLY A 158 26.20 50.76 15.94
CA GLY A 158 27.35 51.31 16.67
C GLY A 158 27.78 52.64 16.05
N HIS A 159 27.41 53.75 16.68
CA HIS A 159 27.88 55.09 16.33
C HIS A 159 29.30 55.30 16.87
N TYR A 160 30.22 55.64 15.97
CA TYR A 160 31.56 56.13 16.27
C TYR A 160 31.49 57.63 16.58
N VAL A 161 31.93 58.08 17.76
CA VAL A 161 32.20 59.51 18.02
C VAL A 161 33.46 59.63 18.87
N ARG A 162 34.45 60.33 18.26
CA ARG A 162 35.67 61.00 18.75
C ARG A 162 36.30 60.57 20.08
#